data_AF-A0A6S7GW15-F1
#
_entry.id   AF-A0A6S7GW15-F1
#
_cell.length_a   1.000
_cell.length_b   1.000
_cell.length_c   1.000
_cell.angle_alpha   90.00
_cell.angle_beta   90.00
_cell.angle_gamma   90.00
#
_symmetry.space_group_name_H-M   'P 1'
#
loop_
_entity.id
_entity.type
_entity.pdbx_description
1 polymer ?
#
loop_
_entity_poly.entity_id
_entity_poly.type
_entity_poly.pdbx_seq_one_letter_code
_entity_poly.pdbx_strand_id
1 'polypeptide(L)'
;MKHIKPKDWWREVKRFCGLPMGTPDNIFANLEQDTQDPTVLSNLINDTFLEPILNYPPLNDNVVVISENDTPIVVSVEEVLSHLQRIGSDKSSGPDNLPNWVLKSFANLLAEPVTVILNASFREERL
;
A
#
# COMPACT_ATOMS: atom_id res chain seq x y z
N MET A 1 -19.54 4.37 -0.96
CA MET A 1 -18.24 4.65 -0.30
C MET A 1 -17.69 6.09 -0.52
N LYS A 2 -18.45 7.06 -1.07
CA LYS A 2 -17.93 8.39 -1.46
C LYS A 2 -17.93 9.49 -0.36
N HIS A 3 -18.12 9.15 0.92
CA HIS A 3 -18.32 10.15 1.98
C HIS A 3 -17.36 10.07 3.18
N ILE A 4 -16.37 9.17 3.15
CA ILE A 4 -15.44 9.03 4.27
C ILE A 4 -14.27 9.99 4.08
N LYS A 5 -14.16 11.01 4.94
CA LYS A 5 -13.02 11.92 4.93
C LYS A 5 -11.79 11.13 5.40
N PRO A 6 -10.65 11.16 4.68
CA PRO A 6 -9.46 10.37 5.03
C PRO A 6 -8.93 10.63 6.45
N LYS A 7 -9.11 11.85 6.97
CA LYS A 7 -8.76 12.20 8.36
C LYS A 7 -9.61 11.47 9.39
N ASP A 8 -10.89 11.28 9.12
CA ASP A 8 -11.80 10.57 10.01
C ASP A 8 -11.49 9.06 9.97
N TRP A 9 -11.21 8.51 8.79
CA TRP A 9 -10.72 7.13 8.66
C TRP A 9 -9.41 6.90 9.43
N TRP A 10 -8.40 7.76 9.25
CA TRP A 10 -7.12 7.62 9.94
C TRP A 10 -7.25 7.81 11.46
N ARG A 11 -8.19 8.65 11.91
CA ARG A 11 -8.52 8.78 13.33
C ARG A 11 -9.10 7.46 13.87
N GLU A 12 -9.99 6.81 13.12
CA GLU A 12 -10.55 5.51 13.49
C GLU A 12 -9.48 4.41 13.51
N VAL A 13 -8.60 4.35 12.51
CA VAL A 13 -7.49 3.39 12.46
C VAL A 13 -6.56 3.53 13.68
N LYS A 14 -6.18 4.76 14.03
CA LYS A 14 -5.36 5.00 15.23
C LYS A 14 -6.06 4.54 16.52
N ARG A 15 -7.39 4.69 16.58
CA ARG A 15 -8.21 4.18 17.68
C ARG A 15 -8.19 2.64 17.72
N PHE A 16 -8.31 1.96 16.58
CA PHE A 16 -8.23 0.48 16.51
C PHE A 16 -6.87 -0.08 16.94
N CYS A 17 -5.78 0.60 16.61
CA CYS A 17 -4.42 0.15 16.94
C CYS A 17 -3.98 0.53 18.37
N GLY A 18 -4.88 1.01 19.23
CA GLY A 18 -4.58 1.33 20.64
C GLY A 18 -3.64 2.53 20.84
N LEU A 19 -3.51 3.41 19.84
CA LEU A 19 -2.70 4.63 19.99
C LEU A 19 -3.45 5.61 20.91
N PRO A 20 -2.78 6.21 21.91
CA PRO A 20 -3.43 6.99 22.96
C PRO A 20 -4.06 8.26 22.38
N MET A 21 -5.38 8.23 22.23
CA MET A 21 -6.22 9.41 22.02
C MET A 21 -7.22 9.40 23.20
N GLY A 22 -7.38 10.54 23.86
CA GLY A 22 -8.00 10.68 25.19
C GLY A 22 -9.24 9.82 25.46
N THR A 23 -9.34 9.38 26.72
CA THR A 23 -10.32 8.46 27.34
C THR A 23 -10.62 7.21 26.50
N PRO A 24 -10.15 6.02 26.93
CA PRO A 24 -10.40 4.78 26.22
C PRO A 24 -11.87 4.39 26.40
N ASP A 25 -12.73 4.81 25.48
CA ASP A 25 -13.97 4.07 25.24
C ASP A 25 -13.55 2.70 24.73
N ASN A 26 -13.62 1.71 25.61
CA ASN A 26 -13.31 0.33 25.29
C ASN A 26 -14.33 -0.13 24.25
N ILE A 27 -13.99 0.00 22.97
CA ILE A 27 -14.83 -0.42 21.83
C ILE A 27 -15.05 -1.94 21.84
N PHE A 28 -14.19 -2.68 22.54
CA PHE A 28 -14.39 -4.09 22.84
C PHE A 28 -15.38 -4.33 23.97
N ALA A 29 -15.92 -3.31 24.66
CA ALA A 29 -16.91 -3.51 25.72
C ALA A 29 -18.14 -4.32 25.24
N ASN A 30 -18.50 -4.21 23.96
CA ASN A 30 -19.57 -5.01 23.35
C ASN A 30 -19.14 -6.45 22.98
N LEU A 31 -17.83 -6.71 22.87
CA LEU A 31 -17.23 -8.04 22.61
C LEU A 31 -16.83 -8.74 23.92
N GLU A 32 -16.47 -7.97 24.95
CA GLU A 32 -16.08 -8.41 26.29
C GLU A 32 -17.29 -8.87 27.13
N GLN A 33 -18.52 -8.50 26.75
CA GLN A 33 -19.69 -8.76 27.58
C GLN A 33 -20.17 -10.22 27.59
N ASP A 34 -19.69 -11.11 26.70
CA ASP A 34 -20.23 -12.47 26.61
C ASP A 34 -19.23 -13.60 26.32
N THR A 35 -17.91 -13.35 26.39
CA THR A 35 -16.91 -14.42 26.22
C THR A 35 -15.85 -14.38 27.30
N GLN A 36 -16.09 -15.13 28.37
CA GLN A 36 -15.16 -15.31 29.49
C GLN A 36 -13.91 -16.14 29.10
N ASP A 37 -13.88 -16.73 27.90
CA ASP A 37 -12.76 -17.50 27.35
C ASP A 37 -12.14 -16.80 26.12
N PRO A 38 -10.86 -16.39 26.17
CA PRO A 38 -10.15 -15.75 25.06
C PRO A 38 -10.06 -16.62 23.81
N THR A 39 -10.18 -17.94 23.95
CA THR A 39 -10.22 -18.88 22.82
C THR A 39 -11.51 -18.71 22.03
N VAL A 40 -12.65 -18.52 22.71
CA VAL A 40 -13.96 -18.35 22.08
C VAL A 40 -14.02 -17.03 21.33
N LEU A 41 -13.48 -15.96 21.91
CA LEU A 41 -13.37 -14.67 21.23
C LEU A 41 -12.49 -14.76 19.99
N SER A 42 -11.35 -15.45 20.08
CA SER A 42 -10.44 -15.65 18.94
C SER A 42 -11.12 -16.42 17.80
N ASN A 43 -11.89 -17.45 18.12
CA ASN A 43 -12.65 -18.21 17.14
C ASN A 43 -13.77 -17.36 16.51
N LEU A 44 -14.51 -16.60 17.31
CA LEU A 44 -15.55 -15.69 16.81
C LEU A 44 -14.99 -14.65 15.84
N ILE A 45 -13.84 -14.06 16.17
CA ILE A 45 -13.15 -13.11 15.29
C ILE A 45 -12.75 -13.79 13.97
N ASN A 46 -12.14 -14.97 14.05
CA ASN A 46 -11.76 -15.73 12.85
C ASN A 46 -12.97 -16.05 11.98
N ASP A 47 -14.06 -16.56 12.55
CA ASP A 47 -15.28 -16.91 11.83
C ASP A 47 -15.91 -15.69 11.15
N THR A 48 -15.97 -14.56 11.86
CA THR A 48 -16.50 -13.29 11.32
C THR A 48 -15.70 -12.80 10.12
N PHE A 49 -14.37 -12.95 10.13
CA PHE A 49 -13.51 -12.56 9.01
C PHE A 49 -13.48 -13.59 7.88
N LEU A 50 -13.69 -14.87 8.19
CA LEU A 50 -13.72 -15.94 7.19
C LEU A 50 -15.04 -15.97 6.42
N GLU A 51 -16.19 -15.68 7.05
CA GLU A 51 -17.51 -15.72 6.40
C GLU A 51 -17.56 -14.94 5.07
N PRO A 52 -17.06 -13.69 4.98
CA PRO A 52 -17.01 -12.98 3.70
C PRO A 52 -16.05 -13.61 2.69
N ILE A 53 -14.92 -14.14 3.17
CA ILE A 53 -13.84 -14.69 2.32
C ILE A 53 -14.25 -16.02 1.67
N LEU A 54 -15.07 -16.83 2.35
CA LEU A 54 -15.54 -18.12 1.84
C LEU A 54 -16.35 -18.01 0.53
N ASN A 55 -16.95 -16.85 0.26
CA ASN A 55 -17.70 -16.59 -0.97
C ASN A 55 -16.79 -16.22 -2.17
N TYR A 56 -15.50 -16.00 -1.94
CA TYR A 56 -14.56 -15.71 -3.01
C TYR A 56 -13.96 -17.02 -3.54
N PRO A 57 -14.06 -17.29 -4.85
CA PRO A 57 -13.34 -18.41 -5.43
C PRO A 57 -11.84 -18.23 -5.21
N PRO A 58 -11.08 -19.32 -4.97
CA PRO A 58 -9.63 -19.24 -4.91
C PRO A 58 -9.10 -18.64 -6.22
N LEU A 59 -8.05 -17.84 -6.12
CA LEU A 59 -7.36 -17.34 -7.30
C LEU A 59 -6.78 -18.55 -8.04
N ASN A 60 -7.23 -18.77 -9.28
CA ASN A 60 -6.62 -19.76 -10.15
C ASN A 60 -5.37 -19.12 -10.78
N ASP A 61 -4.25 -19.83 -10.78
CA ASP A 61 -2.97 -19.39 -11.38
C ASP A 61 -3.08 -19.06 -12.89
N ASN A 62 -4.21 -19.40 -13.53
CA ASN A 62 -4.47 -19.22 -14.95
C ASN A 62 -5.42 -18.05 -15.26
N VAL A 63 -5.74 -17.18 -14.29
CA VAL A 63 -6.57 -15.99 -14.56
C VAL A 63 -5.71 -14.94 -15.26
N VAL A 64 -5.71 -14.98 -16.59
CA VAL A 64 -5.21 -13.89 -17.42
C VAL A 64 -6.30 -12.82 -17.46
N VAL A 65 -6.11 -11.73 -16.73
CA VAL A 65 -6.96 -10.54 -16.86
C VAL A 65 -6.57 -9.86 -18.17
N ILE A 66 -7.26 -10.21 -19.26
CA ILE A 66 -7.11 -9.49 -20.53
C ILE A 66 -7.85 -8.17 -20.37
N SER A 67 -7.11 -7.09 -20.13
CA SER A 67 -7.66 -5.75 -20.15
C SER A 67 -7.65 -5.25 -21.59
N GLU A 68 -8.83 -4.93 -22.15
CA GLU A 68 -8.96 -4.40 -23.52
C GLU A 68 -8.22 -3.06 -23.73
N ASN A 69 -7.71 -2.46 -22.65
CA ASN A 69 -6.94 -1.20 -22.64
C ASN A 69 -5.52 -1.36 -22.07
N ASP A 70 -4.88 -2.52 -22.19
CA ASP A 70 -3.46 -2.66 -21.86
C ASP A 70 -2.57 -1.95 -22.89
N THR A 71 -2.63 -0.62 -22.86
CA THR A 71 -1.60 0.20 -23.46
C THR A 71 -0.33 0.05 -22.62
N PRO A 72 0.83 -0.26 -23.23
CA PRO A 72 2.09 -0.36 -22.51
C PRO A 72 2.32 0.92 -21.71
N ILE A 73 2.71 0.78 -20.44
CA ILE A 73 3.12 1.93 -19.65
C ILE A 73 4.38 2.50 -20.30
N VAL A 74 4.29 3.74 -20.78
CA VAL A 74 5.42 4.49 -21.32
C VAL A 74 5.62 5.71 -20.45
N VAL A 75 6.84 5.85 -19.94
CA VAL A 75 7.28 6.97 -19.12
C VAL A 75 8.15 7.89 -19.97
N SER A 76 7.92 9.20 -19.86
CA SER A 76 8.73 10.24 -20.49
C SER A 76 9.93 10.65 -19.63
N VAL A 77 10.96 11.22 -20.26
CA VAL A 77 12.16 11.70 -19.56
C VAL A 77 11.81 12.85 -18.60
N GLU A 78 10.87 13.71 -18.99
CA GLU A 78 10.38 14.83 -18.17
C GLU A 78 9.70 14.34 -16.89
N GLU A 79 8.91 13.27 -16.97
CA GLU A 79 8.28 12.66 -15.80
C GLU A 79 9.30 12.07 -14.84
N VAL A 80 10.28 11.33 -15.36
CA VAL A 80 11.37 10.78 -14.55
C VAL A 80 12.19 11.89 -13.90
N LEU A 81 12.55 12.93 -14.66
CA LEU A 81 13.30 14.07 -14.15
C LEU A 81 12.56 14.77 -13.01
N SER A 82 11.27 15.06 -13.22
CA SER A 82 10.40 15.67 -12.21
C SER A 82 10.33 14.81 -10.93
N HIS A 83 10.24 13.49 -11.09
CA HIS A 83 10.23 12.57 -9.95
C HIS A 83 11.56 12.55 -9.21
N LEU A 84 12.69 12.45 -9.92
CA LEU A 84 14.04 12.47 -9.33
C LEU A 84 14.30 13.76 -8.55
N GLN A 85 13.89 14.92 -9.09
CA GLN A 85 14.03 16.21 -8.41
C GLN A 85 13.14 16.34 -7.16
N ARG A 86 12.00 15.64 -7.13
CA ARG A 86 11.06 15.66 -6.00
C ARG A 86 11.43 14.67 -4.89
N ILE A 87 12.41 13.79 -5.09
CA ILE A 87 12.89 12.88 -4.05
C ILE A 87 13.27 13.68 -2.79
N GLY A 88 12.81 13.20 -1.63
CA GLY A 88 13.16 13.75 -0.33
C GLY A 88 14.55 13.28 0.08
N SER A 89 15.51 14.21 0.20
CA SER A 89 16.87 13.90 0.65
C SER A 89 16.93 13.45 2.12
N ASP A 90 15.87 13.66 2.88
CA ASP A 90 15.66 13.24 4.26
C ASP A 90 15.19 11.78 4.40
N LYS A 91 14.85 11.12 3.28
CA LYS A 91 14.40 9.73 3.28
C LYS A 91 15.57 8.77 3.28
N SER A 92 15.37 7.61 3.88
CA SER A 92 16.34 6.50 3.87
C SER A 92 16.69 6.10 2.44
N SER A 93 17.95 5.70 2.26
CA SER A 93 18.42 5.08 1.02
C SER A 93 17.63 3.82 0.68
N GLY A 94 17.53 3.54 -0.62
CA GLY A 94 16.99 2.29 -1.11
C GLY A 94 17.88 1.08 -0.78
N PRO A 95 17.50 -0.12 -1.24
CA PRO A 95 18.30 -1.35 -1.09
C PRO A 95 19.65 -1.28 -1.81
N ASP A 96 19.81 -0.34 -2.74
CA ASP A 96 21.07 0.01 -3.42
C ASP A 96 22.05 0.78 -2.51
N ASN A 97 21.61 1.17 -1.32
CA ASN A 97 22.36 1.96 -0.35
C ASN A 97 22.83 3.33 -0.88
N LEU A 98 22.20 3.84 -1.95
CA LEU A 98 22.51 5.15 -2.52
C LEU A 98 21.74 6.24 -1.78
N PRO A 99 22.39 7.31 -1.30
CA PRO A 99 21.69 8.42 -0.67
C PRO A 99 20.76 9.14 -1.64
N ASN A 100 19.55 9.46 -1.19
CA ASN A 100 18.54 10.15 -2.01
C ASN A 100 18.99 11.53 -2.51
N TRP A 101 19.89 12.21 -1.78
CA TRP A 101 20.49 13.46 -2.25
C TRP A 101 21.30 13.25 -3.54
N VAL A 102 21.93 12.09 -3.73
CA VAL A 102 22.71 11.77 -4.95
C VAL A 102 21.77 11.70 -6.16
N LEU A 103 20.69 10.93 -6.05
CA LEU A 103 19.68 10.81 -7.11
C LEU A 103 19.11 12.17 -7.51
N LYS A 104 18.86 13.03 -6.52
CA LYS A 104 18.37 14.39 -6.71
C LYS A 104 19.41 15.31 -7.37
N SER A 105 20.66 15.28 -6.92
CA SER A 105 21.75 16.11 -7.45
C SER A 105 22.10 15.76 -8.89
N PHE A 106 22.02 14.46 -9.25
CA PHE A 106 22.35 13.97 -10.58
C PHE A 106 21.10 13.71 -11.45
N ALA A 107 19.93 14.23 -11.06
CA ALA A 107 18.66 13.98 -11.74
C ALA A 107 18.71 14.24 -13.25
N ASN A 108 19.36 15.33 -13.68
CA ASN A 108 19.51 15.67 -15.11
C ASN A 108 20.31 14.63 -15.91
N LEU A 109 21.30 13.98 -15.27
CA LEU A 109 22.12 12.94 -15.92
C LEU A 109 21.47 11.57 -15.86
N LEU A 110 20.67 11.33 -14.81
CA LEU A 110 20.02 10.04 -14.56
C LEU A 110 18.67 9.90 -15.27
N ALA A 111 18.00 11.00 -15.60
CA ALA A 111 16.63 10.96 -16.13
C ALA A 111 16.51 10.10 -17.40
N GLU A 112 17.39 10.31 -18.38
CA GLU A 112 17.38 9.56 -19.63
C GLU A 112 17.66 8.05 -19.44
N PRO A 113 18.75 7.61 -18.79
CA PRO A 113 19.02 6.18 -18.62
C PRO A 113 17.96 5.48 -17.75
N VAL A 114 17.44 6.15 -16.71
CA VAL A 114 16.37 5.58 -15.88
C VAL A 114 15.08 5.41 -16.68
N THR A 115 14.75 6.36 -17.57
CA THR A 115 13.59 6.24 -18.47
C THR A 115 13.70 5.02 -19.38
N VAL A 116 14.88 4.79 -19.97
CA VAL A 116 15.14 3.63 -20.83
C VAL A 116 14.96 2.33 -20.05
N ILE A 117 15.50 2.25 -18.82
CA ILE A 117 15.36 1.06 -17.96
C ILE A 117 13.90 0.81 -17.60
N LEU A 118 13.17 1.83 -17.15
CA LEU A 118 11.76 1.70 -16.76
C LEU A 118 10.89 1.23 -17.93
N ASN A 119 11.06 1.85 -19.11
CA ASN A 119 10.29 1.46 -20.29
C ASN A 119 10.64 0.05 -20.78
N ALA A 120 11.89 -0.39 -20.63
CA ALA A 120 12.27 -1.78 -20.89
C ALA A 120 11.58 -2.74 -19.91
N SER A 121 11.61 -2.45 -18.60
CA SER A 121 10.93 -3.23 -17.57
C SER A 121 9.42 -3.31 -17.76
N PHE A 122 8.76 -2.21 -18.11
CA PHE A 122 7.32 -2.21 -18.41
C PHE A 122 6.99 -3.04 -19.64
N ARG A 123 7.81 -2.97 -20.69
CA ARG A 123 7.63 -3.78 -21.89
C ARG A 123 7.85 -5.27 -21.65
N GLU A 124 8.76 -5.61 -20.74
CA GLU A 124 9.12 -6.99 -20.43
C GLU A 124 8.29 -7.59 -19.28
N GLU A 125 7.43 -6.79 -18.64
CA GLU A 125 6.64 -7.16 -17.47
C GLU A 125 7.50 -7.68 -16.29
N ARG A 126 8.70 -7.10 -16.14
CA ARG A 126 9.70 -7.48 -15.12
C ARG A 126 10.10 -6.25 -14.31
N LEU A 127 9.39 -6.04 -13.20
CA LEU A 127 9.69 -5.05 -12.16
C LEU A 127 9.96 -5.73 -10.84
#